data_AF-A0A6P8INX4-F1
#
_entry.id   AF-A0A6P8INX4-F1
#
_cell.length_a   1.000
_cell.length_b   1.000
_cell.length_c   1.000
_cell.angle_alpha   90.00
_cell.angle_beta   90.00
_cell.angle_gamma   90.00
#
_symmetry.space_group_name_H-M   'P 1'
#
loop_
_entity.id
_entity.type
_entity.pdbx_description
1 polymer ?
#
loop_
_entity_poly.entity_id
_entity_poly.type
_entity_poly.pdbx_seq_one_letter_code
_entity_poly.pdbx_strand_id
1 'polypeptide(L)'
;MKISFIVLFFIVVCRGSELEISDNDYELIDGIMVPKKTRITEERRTQDGKDKDDEEVYYKDDDVTEDDAPEEENEMTTHLPTKCHVCRLLVVELEERLSKLGRIRQERPNRAPIYYKEEKVILNAIQDLCEKMKSYNIRRSQPFRYKKGVKSYSRLQVEDAMKDSKVKHFLFFTPEQDIDDPTGEIQRLQNQCHDLLVDHQHDLIHWFHKAQSRDLTTWFCRNRVLVNENQDCLNQEIPTKRKKKQVAQKENNDKENSSEVEKTNNETIEHQEL
;
A
#
# COMPACT_ATOMS: atom_id res chain seq x y z
N MET A 1 -65.49 -29.59 55.90
CA MET A 1 -64.56 -28.72 56.66
C MET A 1 -63.33 -28.42 55.79
N LYS A 2 -63.05 -27.12 55.61
CA LYS A 2 -61.75 -26.40 55.44
C LYS A 2 -60.72 -26.96 54.43
N ILE A 3 -60.50 -26.34 53.26
CA ILE A 3 -59.67 -25.14 52.96
C ILE A 3 -58.19 -25.29 53.34
N SER A 4 -57.32 -25.33 52.31
CA SER A 4 -56.09 -24.53 52.12
C SER A 4 -55.26 -25.19 50.99
N PHE A 5 -55.26 -24.69 49.75
CA PHE A 5 -54.50 -23.55 49.20
C PHE A 5 -53.02 -23.55 49.61
N ILE A 6 -52.13 -23.82 48.64
CA ILE A 6 -50.96 -23.01 48.20
C ILE A 6 -50.30 -23.81 47.05
N VAL A 7 -50.71 -23.50 45.82
CA VAL A 7 -49.89 -23.74 44.62
C VAL A 7 -49.34 -22.37 44.25
N LEU A 8 -48.03 -22.19 44.50
CA LEU A 8 -47.29 -20.98 44.14
C LEU A 8 -47.18 -20.90 42.62
N PHE A 9 -48.12 -20.21 42.00
CA PHE A 9 -48.02 -19.66 40.66
C PHE A 9 -47.06 -18.47 40.71
N PHE A 10 -45.78 -18.66 40.40
CA PHE A 10 -44.94 -17.55 39.96
C PHE A 10 -45.24 -17.29 38.49
N ILE A 11 -46.20 -16.39 38.25
CA ILE A 11 -46.44 -15.77 36.95
C ILE A 11 -45.21 -14.90 36.67
N VAL A 12 -44.29 -15.39 35.85
CA VAL A 12 -43.31 -14.54 35.18
C VAL A 12 -44.05 -13.78 34.09
N VAL A 13 -44.41 -12.54 34.39
CA VAL A 13 -44.93 -11.58 33.43
C VAL A 13 -43.78 -11.15 32.52
N CYS A 14 -43.70 -11.71 31.32
CA CYS A 14 -42.97 -11.08 30.21
C CYS A 14 -43.74 -9.83 29.79
N ARG A 15 -43.42 -8.67 30.39
CA ARG A 15 -43.75 -7.37 29.81
C ARG A 15 -42.68 -7.06 28.78
N GLY A 16 -43.03 -7.22 27.51
CA GLY A 16 -42.32 -6.56 26.42
C GLY A 16 -42.48 -5.05 26.62
N SER A 17 -41.39 -4.36 26.88
CA SER A 17 -41.32 -2.90 26.75
C SER A 17 -41.20 -2.58 25.27
N GLU A 18 -42.29 -2.12 24.67
CA GLU A 18 -42.26 -1.30 23.46
C GLU A 18 -41.31 -0.15 23.70
N LEU A 19 -40.28 -0.05 22.85
CA LEU A 19 -39.37 1.06 22.80
C LEU A 19 -40.07 2.13 21.96
N GLU A 20 -40.86 2.98 22.62
CA GLU A 20 -41.47 4.15 21.98
C GLU A 20 -40.34 5.11 21.55
N ILE A 21 -39.97 5.05 20.28
CA ILE A 21 -39.12 6.03 19.61
C ILE A 21 -40.04 7.18 19.21
N SER A 22 -39.90 8.34 19.86
CA SER A 22 -40.67 9.54 19.52
C SER A 22 -40.08 10.23 18.29
N ASP A 23 -40.91 10.58 17.32
CA ASP A 23 -40.55 11.17 16.01
C ASP A 23 -39.95 12.60 16.04
N ASN A 24 -39.62 13.15 17.21
CA ASN A 24 -39.29 14.58 17.35
C ASN A 24 -37.80 14.94 17.28
N ASP A 25 -36.89 13.97 17.15
CA ASP A 25 -35.44 14.23 17.27
C ASP A 25 -34.69 14.29 15.93
N TYR A 26 -35.38 14.18 14.79
CA TYR A 26 -34.77 14.17 13.45
C TYR A 26 -35.35 15.26 12.54
N GLU A 27 -34.52 15.79 11.67
CA GLU A 27 -34.88 16.75 10.62
C GLU A 27 -34.59 16.13 9.24
N LEU A 28 -35.47 16.39 8.27
CA LEU A 28 -35.38 15.81 6.93
C LEU A 28 -34.79 16.86 5.96
N ILE A 29 -33.60 16.59 5.44
CA ILE A 29 -32.95 17.44 4.43
C ILE A 29 -32.61 16.53 3.24
N ASP A 30 -33.13 16.86 2.06
CA ASP A 30 -32.95 16.08 0.81
C ASP A 30 -33.18 14.57 0.95
N GLY A 31 -34.22 14.19 1.71
CA GLY A 31 -34.67 12.79 1.85
C GLY A 31 -33.84 11.93 2.82
N ILE A 32 -32.89 12.51 3.55
CA ILE A 32 -32.10 11.83 4.58
C ILE A 32 -32.48 12.37 5.97
N MET A 33 -32.71 11.46 6.93
CA MET A 33 -33.01 11.82 8.33
C MET A 33 -31.72 12.10 9.11
N VAL A 34 -31.58 13.32 9.63
CA VAL A 34 -30.41 13.75 10.43
C VAL A 34 -30.87 14.10 11.86
N PRO A 35 -30.21 13.59 12.91
CA PRO A 35 -30.59 13.92 14.29
C PRO A 35 -30.29 15.40 14.62
N LYS A 36 -31.26 16.10 15.22
CA LYS A 36 -31.08 17.48 15.67
C LYS A 36 -30.11 17.51 16.84
N LYS A 37 -28.88 17.95 16.59
CA LYS A 37 -27.85 18.08 17.63
C LYS A 37 -28.33 19.07 18.69
N THR A 38 -28.39 18.62 19.94
CA THR A 38 -28.83 19.40 21.10
C THR A 38 -27.97 20.66 21.26
N ARG A 39 -28.57 21.83 21.04
CA ARG A 39 -28.01 23.11 21.52
C ARG A 39 -28.09 23.09 23.05
N ILE A 40 -26.95 23.26 23.70
CA ILE A 40 -26.88 23.62 25.11
C ILE A 40 -27.56 24.98 25.25
N THR A 41 -28.76 24.99 25.84
CA THR A 41 -29.46 26.22 26.21
C THR A 41 -28.92 26.71 27.55
N GLU A 42 -28.03 27.69 27.51
CA GLU A 42 -27.73 28.49 28.69
C GLU A 42 -28.74 29.65 28.75
N GLU A 43 -29.78 29.49 29.57
CA GLU A 43 -30.75 30.55 29.84
C GLU A 43 -30.17 31.58 30.82
N ARG A 44 -30.06 32.85 30.41
CA ARG A 44 -30.39 33.98 31.28
C ARG A 44 -30.72 35.26 30.51
N ARG A 45 -32.01 35.58 30.56
CA ARG A 45 -32.64 36.92 30.60
C ARG A 45 -32.26 37.91 29.51
N THR A 46 -33.21 38.16 28.61
CA THR A 46 -33.46 39.51 28.11
C THR A 46 -34.94 39.84 28.24
N GLN A 47 -35.18 40.96 28.91
CA GLN A 47 -36.45 41.66 28.94
C GLN A 47 -36.29 42.80 27.93
N ASP A 48 -37.19 42.83 26.96
CA ASP A 48 -37.76 44.00 26.29
C ASP A 48 -36.86 44.97 25.48
N GLY A 49 -37.37 45.33 24.28
CA GLY A 49 -37.16 46.66 23.71
C GLY A 49 -36.12 46.85 22.60
N LYS A 50 -36.63 46.82 21.35
CA LYS A 50 -36.55 47.89 20.33
C LYS A 50 -35.21 48.33 19.69
N ASP A 51 -35.35 48.47 18.36
CA ASP A 51 -34.67 49.36 17.41
C ASP A 51 -33.31 48.95 16.80
N LYS A 52 -33.34 49.12 15.46
CA LYS A 52 -32.34 49.15 14.38
C LYS A 52 -30.90 49.51 14.79
N ASP A 53 -29.93 48.91 14.13
CA ASP A 53 -29.04 49.57 13.15
C ASP A 53 -28.00 48.56 12.60
N ASP A 54 -27.57 48.81 11.37
CA ASP A 54 -26.59 48.03 10.61
C ASP A 54 -25.17 48.19 11.17
N GLU A 55 -24.45 47.09 11.40
CA GLU A 55 -23.02 47.12 11.68
C GLU A 55 -22.31 45.93 11.02
N GLU A 56 -21.59 46.20 9.93
CA GLU A 56 -20.60 45.32 9.32
C GLU A 56 -19.45 45.12 10.32
N VAL A 57 -19.30 43.90 10.84
CA VAL A 57 -18.13 43.53 11.66
C VAL A 57 -17.24 42.57 10.87
N TYR A 58 -16.15 43.16 10.41
CA TYR A 58 -14.92 42.55 9.91
C TYR A 58 -14.34 41.57 10.94
N TYR A 59 -14.27 40.28 10.63
CA TYR A 59 -13.48 39.32 11.41
C TYR A 59 -12.05 39.28 10.86
N LYS A 60 -11.14 39.72 11.72
CA LYS A 60 -9.69 39.70 11.59
C LYS A 60 -9.16 38.28 11.48
N ASP A 61 -8.09 38.14 10.70
CA ASP A 61 -7.20 37.00 10.68
C ASP A 61 -6.65 36.73 12.09
N ASP A 62 -7.07 35.60 12.69
CA ASP A 62 -6.38 35.04 13.85
C ASP A 62 -5.27 34.11 13.34
N ASP A 63 -4.06 34.61 13.54
CA ASP A 63 -2.76 33.97 13.46
C ASP A 63 -2.76 32.64 14.23
N VAL A 64 -2.93 31.52 13.50
CA VAL A 64 -2.71 30.19 14.06
C VAL A 64 -1.23 29.92 13.96
N THR A 65 -0.53 30.11 15.08
CA THR A 65 0.81 29.60 15.31
C THR A 65 0.83 28.09 15.09
N GLU A 66 1.48 27.67 14.00
CA GLU A 66 1.96 26.32 13.78
C GLU A 66 3.01 26.01 14.85
N ASP A 67 2.61 25.46 16.00
CA ASP A 67 3.48 24.68 16.87
C ASP A 67 2.59 23.97 17.90
N ASP A 68 2.87 22.71 18.19
CA ASP A 68 2.13 21.78 19.07
C ASP A 68 0.99 20.96 18.41
N ALA A 69 1.30 20.28 17.30
CA ALA A 69 0.60 19.03 16.96
C ALA A 69 1.16 17.86 17.80
N PRO A 70 0.31 17.02 18.42
CA PRO A 70 0.78 15.87 19.21
C PRO A 70 1.47 14.84 18.31
N GLU A 71 2.63 14.35 18.76
CA GLU A 71 3.56 13.45 18.05
C GLU A 71 2.98 12.09 17.59
N GLU A 72 1.70 11.80 17.87
CA GLU A 72 1.03 10.54 17.52
C GLU A 72 0.61 10.45 16.04
N GLU A 73 0.50 11.57 15.31
CA GLU A 73 0.16 11.55 13.87
C GLU A 73 1.32 11.10 12.96
N ASN A 74 2.56 11.18 13.45
CA ASN A 74 3.75 10.79 12.70
C ASN A 74 3.94 9.27 12.58
N GLU A 75 3.35 8.48 13.48
CA GLU A 75 3.49 7.02 13.45
C GLU A 75 2.55 6.37 12.40
N MET A 76 1.36 6.94 12.16
CA MET A 76 0.49 6.46 11.09
C MET A 76 1.01 6.85 9.70
N THR A 77 1.54 8.07 9.53
CA THR A 77 2.07 8.53 8.24
C THR A 77 3.39 7.86 7.85
N THR A 78 4.20 7.39 8.81
CA THR A 78 5.40 6.59 8.54
C THR A 78 5.11 5.20 7.95
N HIS A 79 3.86 4.74 8.02
CA HIS A 79 3.47 3.46 7.45
C HIS A 79 2.81 3.55 6.07
N LEU A 80 2.56 4.74 5.54
CA LEU A 80 1.90 4.89 4.24
C LEU A 80 2.87 4.67 3.06
N PRO A 81 2.37 4.10 1.94
CA PRO A 81 3.15 4.05 0.71
C PRO A 81 3.38 5.47 0.21
N THR A 82 4.65 5.84 0.07
CA THR A 82 5.04 7.10 -0.59
C THR A 82 4.94 6.92 -2.11
N LYS A 83 4.75 8.02 -2.86
CA LYS A 83 4.79 7.97 -4.33
C LYS A 83 6.10 7.42 -4.90
N CYS A 84 7.22 7.65 -4.21
CA CYS A 84 8.51 7.09 -4.60
C CYS A 84 8.47 5.55 -4.66
N HIS A 85 8.00 4.90 -3.59
CA HIS A 85 7.81 3.46 -3.53
C HIS A 85 6.89 2.94 -4.65
N VAL A 86 5.76 3.61 -4.89
CA VAL A 86 4.81 3.25 -5.96
C VAL A 86 5.48 3.32 -7.32
N CYS A 87 6.09 4.46 -7.66
CA CYS A 87 6.72 4.66 -8.96
C CYS A 87 7.79 3.61 -9.21
N ARG A 88 8.58 3.30 -8.18
CA ARG A 88 9.63 2.31 -8.28
C ARG A 88 9.10 0.91 -8.56
N LEU A 89 8.06 0.47 -7.85
CA LEU A 89 7.42 -0.82 -8.09
C LEU A 89 6.79 -0.88 -9.48
N LEU A 90 6.17 0.21 -9.91
CA LEU A 90 5.52 0.35 -11.21
C LEU A 90 6.54 0.10 -12.33
N VAL A 91 7.69 0.76 -12.27
CA VAL A 91 8.76 0.60 -13.25
C VAL A 91 9.27 -0.85 -13.32
N VAL A 92 9.52 -1.48 -12.17
CA VAL A 92 10.00 -2.87 -12.15
C VAL A 92 8.98 -3.84 -12.74
N GLU A 93 7.69 -3.67 -12.42
CA GLU A 93 6.64 -4.51 -13.00
C GLU A 93 6.45 -4.27 -14.50
N LEU A 94 6.63 -3.03 -14.96
CA LEU A 94 6.55 -2.66 -16.37
C LEU A 94 7.68 -3.31 -17.16
N GLU A 95 8.92 -3.23 -16.67
CA GLU A 95 10.08 -3.91 -17.27
C GLU A 95 9.88 -5.44 -17.28
N GLU A 96 9.33 -6.01 -16.21
CA GLU A 96 9.03 -7.45 -16.15
C GLU A 96 7.96 -7.85 -17.18
N ARG A 97 6.92 -7.03 -17.39
CA ARG A 97 5.86 -7.24 -18.39
C ARG A 97 6.39 -7.11 -19.81
N LEU A 98 7.13 -6.03 -20.10
CA LEU A 98 7.71 -5.80 -21.41
C LEU A 98 8.66 -6.95 -21.80
N SER A 99 9.41 -7.47 -20.84
CA SER A 99 10.27 -8.65 -21.06
C SER A 99 9.50 -9.93 -21.42
N LYS A 100 8.21 -10.03 -21.07
CA LYS A 100 7.36 -11.20 -21.39
C LYS A 100 6.58 -11.02 -22.70
N LEU A 101 6.10 -9.80 -22.96
CA LEU A 101 5.24 -9.49 -24.10
C LEU A 101 6.05 -9.06 -25.33
N GLY A 102 7.08 -8.27 -25.12
CA GLY A 102 7.86 -7.65 -26.17
C GLY A 102 8.89 -8.59 -26.76
N ARG A 103 9.02 -8.53 -28.09
CA ARG A 103 10.19 -9.07 -28.78
C ARG A 103 11.37 -8.12 -28.56
N ILE A 104 12.54 -8.66 -28.28
CA ILE A 104 13.75 -7.86 -28.09
C ILE A 104 14.39 -7.63 -29.45
N ARG A 105 14.61 -6.36 -29.81
CA ARG A 105 15.27 -5.96 -31.06
C ARG A 105 16.79 -5.96 -30.92
N GLN A 106 17.30 -5.44 -29.81
CA GLN A 106 18.72 -5.36 -29.55
C GLN A 106 18.97 -5.54 -28.05
N GLU A 107 19.71 -6.60 -27.72
CA GLU A 107 20.30 -6.76 -26.39
C GLU A 107 21.61 -5.99 -26.34
N ARG A 108 21.83 -5.26 -25.25
CA ARG A 108 23.07 -4.54 -25.00
C ARG A 108 23.63 -4.99 -23.66
N PRO A 109 24.94 -5.27 -23.56
CA PRO A 109 25.56 -5.53 -22.27
C PRO A 109 25.38 -4.30 -21.38
N ASN A 110 24.94 -4.51 -20.14
CA ASN A 110 24.76 -3.48 -19.10
C ASN A 110 23.74 -2.36 -19.40
N ARG A 111 22.79 -2.55 -20.32
CA ARG A 111 21.71 -1.57 -20.57
C ARG A 111 20.34 -2.27 -20.69
N ALA A 112 19.27 -1.49 -20.50
CA ALA A 112 17.91 -1.97 -20.72
C ALA A 112 17.72 -2.50 -22.16
N PRO A 113 17.01 -3.63 -22.34
CA PRO A 113 16.73 -4.18 -23.66
C PRO A 113 15.83 -3.23 -24.46
N ILE A 114 16.09 -3.14 -25.77
CA ILE A 114 15.28 -2.33 -26.69
C ILE A 114 14.24 -3.26 -27.33
N TYR A 115 12.96 -2.92 -27.19
CA TYR A 115 11.84 -3.70 -27.72
C TYR A 115 11.41 -3.20 -29.11
N TYR A 116 10.67 -4.03 -29.84
CA TYR A 116 10.00 -3.56 -31.06
C TYR A 116 8.89 -2.56 -30.72
N LYS A 117 8.72 -1.56 -31.57
CA LYS A 117 7.79 -0.44 -31.37
C LYS A 117 6.36 -0.79 -31.79
N GLU A 118 5.82 -1.84 -31.18
CA GLU A 118 4.44 -2.27 -31.40
C GLU A 118 3.52 -1.61 -30.36
N GLU A 119 2.57 -0.79 -30.80
CA GLU A 119 1.67 -0.04 -29.90
C GLU A 119 0.85 -0.96 -28.99
N LYS A 120 0.38 -2.10 -29.51
CA LYS A 120 -0.37 -3.09 -28.73
C LYS A 120 0.43 -3.65 -27.55
N VAL A 121 1.75 -3.76 -27.67
CA VAL A 121 2.60 -4.33 -26.61
C VAL A 121 2.60 -3.43 -25.38
N ILE A 122 2.75 -2.12 -25.57
CA ILE A 122 2.76 -1.16 -24.44
C ILE A 122 1.39 -1.02 -23.79
N LEU A 123 0.31 -0.97 -24.59
CA LEU A 123 -1.06 -0.89 -24.06
C LEU A 123 -1.39 -2.11 -23.20
N ASN A 124 -1.07 -3.32 -23.69
CA ASN A 124 -1.28 -4.55 -22.93
C ASN A 124 -0.37 -4.63 -21.68
N ALA A 125 0.83 -4.06 -21.74
CA ALA A 125 1.74 -4.04 -20.59
C ALA A 125 1.23 -3.14 -19.46
N ILE A 126 0.56 -2.04 -19.80
CA ILE A 126 0.04 -1.04 -18.87
C ILE A 126 -1.27 -1.50 -18.19
N GLN A 127 -2.15 -2.17 -18.92
CA GLN A 127 -3.51 -2.50 -18.45
C GLN A 127 -3.55 -3.29 -17.13
N ASP A 128 -2.72 -4.33 -16.99
CA ASP A 128 -2.72 -5.21 -15.81
C ASP A 128 -1.57 -4.89 -14.83
N LEU A 129 -1.07 -3.66 -14.83
CA LEU A 129 0.12 -3.32 -14.09
C LEU A 129 -0.17 -3.16 -12.59
N CYS A 130 -1.21 -2.39 -12.25
CA CYS A 130 -1.55 -2.11 -10.87
C CYS A 130 -2.17 -3.31 -10.14
N GLU A 131 -2.84 -4.22 -10.85
CA GLU A 131 -3.35 -5.47 -10.26
C GLU A 131 -2.24 -6.33 -9.65
N LYS A 132 -1.03 -6.27 -10.22
CA LYS A 132 0.13 -7.00 -9.72
C LYS A 132 0.67 -6.45 -8.41
N MET A 133 0.31 -5.23 -8.02
CA MET A 133 0.68 -4.67 -6.72
C MET A 133 0.14 -5.53 -5.58
N LYS A 134 -1.00 -6.19 -5.77
CA LYS A 134 -1.58 -7.16 -4.81
C LYS A 134 -0.66 -8.36 -4.51
N SER A 135 0.29 -8.66 -5.39
CA SER A 135 1.23 -9.78 -5.19
C SER A 135 2.42 -9.44 -4.28
N TYR A 136 2.52 -8.18 -3.86
CA TYR A 136 3.53 -7.71 -2.92
C TYR A 136 3.02 -7.81 -1.49
N ASN A 137 3.93 -8.14 -0.59
CA ASN A 137 3.69 -8.17 0.83
C ASN A 137 4.73 -7.35 1.59
N ILE A 138 4.36 -6.89 2.77
CA ILE A 138 5.14 -6.00 3.63
C ILE A 138 6.14 -6.79 4.48
N ARG A 139 7.39 -6.31 4.54
CA ARG A 139 8.46 -6.81 5.40
C ARG A 139 9.08 -5.66 6.20
N ARG A 140 8.91 -5.69 7.53
CA ARG A 140 9.43 -4.65 8.45
C ARG A 140 10.96 -4.53 8.46
N SER A 141 11.67 -5.63 8.20
CA SER A 141 13.14 -5.71 8.40
C SER A 141 13.98 -5.26 7.21
N GLN A 142 13.39 -4.83 6.09
CA GLN A 142 14.14 -4.50 4.87
C GLN A 142 14.12 -3.00 4.60
N PRO A 143 15.21 -2.43 4.03
CA PRO A 143 15.25 -1.00 3.68
C PRO A 143 14.14 -0.65 2.69
N PHE A 144 13.87 -1.56 1.75
CA PHE A 144 12.69 -1.52 0.89
C PHE A 144 11.65 -2.53 1.40
N ARG A 145 10.51 -2.02 1.88
CA ARG A 145 9.51 -2.80 2.64
C ARG A 145 8.75 -3.82 1.78
N TYR A 146 8.57 -3.58 0.48
CA TYR A 146 7.70 -4.39 -0.37
C TYR A 146 8.45 -5.55 -1.04
N LYS A 147 7.92 -6.77 -0.89
CA LYS A 147 8.51 -7.97 -1.49
C LYS A 147 7.47 -8.87 -2.14
N LYS A 148 7.73 -9.25 -3.39
CA LYS A 148 6.84 -10.07 -4.22
C LYS A 148 6.93 -11.57 -3.89
N GLY A 149 5.77 -12.24 -3.82
CA GLY A 149 5.68 -13.70 -3.75
C GLY A 149 6.24 -14.30 -2.46
N VAL A 150 6.00 -13.61 -1.36
CA VAL A 150 6.36 -14.00 0.01
C VAL A 150 5.11 -13.87 0.87
N LYS A 151 4.86 -14.79 1.80
CA LYS A 151 3.69 -14.70 2.71
C LYS A 151 3.81 -13.47 3.62
N SER A 152 2.68 -12.80 3.84
CA SER A 152 2.53 -11.73 4.83
C SER A 152 2.88 -12.23 6.24
N TYR A 153 3.24 -11.31 7.15
CA TYR A 153 3.54 -11.67 8.54
C TYR A 153 2.29 -12.16 9.29
N SER A 154 1.14 -11.56 9.02
CA SER A 154 -0.17 -11.99 9.52
C SER A 154 -0.51 -13.42 9.07
N ARG A 155 -0.37 -13.75 7.79
CA ARG A 155 -0.63 -15.11 7.30
C ARG A 155 0.29 -16.15 7.93
N LEU A 156 1.56 -15.83 8.15
CA LEU A 156 2.47 -16.74 8.85
C LEU A 156 2.00 -17.01 10.28
N GLN A 157 1.59 -15.98 11.03
CA GLN A 157 1.06 -16.16 12.38
C GLN A 157 -0.24 -16.97 12.39
N VAL A 158 -1.14 -16.72 11.45
CA VAL A 158 -2.38 -17.51 11.31
C VAL A 158 -2.04 -18.97 11.02
N GLU A 159 -1.13 -19.24 10.07
CA GLU A 159 -0.70 -20.60 9.75
C GLU A 159 -0.05 -21.28 10.97
N ASP A 160 0.80 -20.58 11.71
CA ASP A 160 1.48 -21.11 12.89
C ASP A 160 0.50 -21.41 14.04
N ALA A 161 -0.44 -20.50 14.32
CA ALA A 161 -1.51 -20.73 15.29
C ALA A 161 -2.43 -21.89 14.89
N MET A 162 -2.61 -22.11 13.59
CA MET A 162 -3.48 -23.15 13.07
C MET A 162 -2.82 -24.52 13.00
N LYS A 163 -1.48 -24.62 12.93
CA LYS A 163 -0.74 -25.90 12.90
C LYS A 163 -1.05 -26.79 14.10
N ASP A 164 -1.17 -26.20 15.28
CA ASP A 164 -1.44 -26.93 16.53
C ASP A 164 -2.95 -27.11 16.80
N SER A 165 -3.79 -26.45 15.99
CA SER A 165 -5.25 -26.47 16.14
C SER A 165 -5.90 -27.56 15.29
N LYS A 166 -6.92 -28.24 15.83
CA LYS A 166 -7.78 -29.16 15.05
C LYS A 166 -8.86 -28.42 14.24
N VAL A 167 -9.00 -27.12 14.43
CA VAL A 167 -10.07 -26.29 13.85
C VAL A 167 -9.54 -25.59 12.62
N LYS A 168 -9.74 -26.20 11.44
CA LYS A 168 -9.43 -25.58 10.14
C LYS A 168 -10.33 -24.37 9.80
N HIS A 169 -11.20 -23.94 10.72
CA HIS A 169 -12.44 -23.21 10.40
C HIS A 169 -12.34 -21.68 10.52
N PHE A 170 -11.33 -21.13 11.21
CA PHE A 170 -11.14 -19.67 11.30
C PHE A 170 -10.86 -19.01 9.93
N LEU A 171 -10.42 -19.78 8.93
CA LEU A 171 -10.18 -19.32 7.56
C LEU A 171 -11.45 -18.99 6.77
N PHE A 172 -12.65 -19.41 7.22
CA PHE A 172 -13.87 -19.19 6.42
C PHE A 172 -14.52 -17.82 6.62
N PHE A 173 -14.22 -17.11 7.71
CA PHE A 173 -14.89 -15.84 8.00
C PHE A 173 -14.15 -14.62 7.43
N THR A 174 -12.82 -14.68 7.32
CA THR A 174 -12.01 -13.56 6.82
C THR A 174 -11.53 -13.83 5.39
N PRO A 175 -11.79 -12.92 4.43
CA PRO A 175 -11.24 -13.00 3.08
C PRO A 175 -9.70 -13.11 3.09
N GLU A 176 -9.12 -13.88 2.17
CA GLU A 176 -7.65 -14.08 2.11
C GLU A 176 -6.86 -12.77 1.94
N GLN A 177 -7.46 -11.78 1.26
CA GLN A 177 -6.86 -10.46 1.03
C GLN A 177 -6.67 -9.69 2.34
N ASP A 178 -7.66 -9.75 3.24
CA ASP A 178 -7.64 -9.06 4.53
C ASP A 178 -6.70 -9.74 5.52
N ILE A 179 -6.53 -11.06 5.40
CA ILE A 179 -5.52 -11.81 6.15
C ILE A 179 -4.12 -11.36 5.73
N ASP A 180 -3.90 -11.09 4.44
CA ASP A 180 -2.60 -10.67 3.94
C ASP A 180 -2.24 -9.21 4.21
N ASP A 181 -3.24 -8.33 4.15
CA ASP A 181 -3.07 -6.89 4.34
C ASP A 181 -4.05 -6.33 5.38
N PRO A 182 -3.84 -6.63 6.69
CA PRO A 182 -4.73 -6.17 7.74
C PRO A 182 -4.74 -4.64 7.90
N THR A 183 -3.73 -3.93 7.38
CA THR A 183 -3.59 -2.47 7.47
C THR A 183 -4.16 -1.75 6.23
N GLY A 184 -4.45 -2.48 5.15
CA GLY A 184 -4.85 -1.89 3.87
C GLY A 184 -3.73 -1.11 3.18
N GLU A 185 -2.46 -1.37 3.50
CA GLU A 185 -1.31 -0.66 2.92
C GLU A 185 -1.11 -1.04 1.44
N ILE A 186 -1.32 -2.31 1.08
CA ILE A 186 -1.24 -2.81 -0.30
C ILE A 186 -2.41 -2.31 -1.13
N GLN A 187 -3.60 -2.21 -0.54
CA GLN A 187 -4.75 -1.62 -1.22
C GLN A 187 -4.51 -0.14 -1.54
N ARG A 188 -3.96 0.63 -0.59
CA ARG A 188 -3.55 2.03 -0.83
C ARG A 188 -2.47 2.12 -1.91
N LEU A 189 -1.47 1.24 -1.88
CA LEU A 189 -0.43 1.15 -2.91
C LEU A 189 -1.03 0.90 -4.31
N GLN A 190 -2.04 0.03 -4.39
CA GLN A 190 -2.75 -0.24 -5.64
C GLN A 190 -3.48 1.01 -6.14
N ASN A 191 -4.23 1.70 -5.27
CA ASN A 191 -4.95 2.91 -5.65
C ASN A 191 -4.00 4.00 -6.15
N GLN A 192 -2.91 4.26 -5.40
CA GLN A 192 -1.89 5.21 -5.83
C GLN A 192 -1.22 4.81 -7.16
N CYS A 193 -1.08 3.51 -7.44
CA CYS A 193 -0.61 3.04 -8.74
C CYS A 193 -1.59 3.42 -9.85
N HIS A 194 -2.90 3.24 -9.63
CA HIS A 194 -3.92 3.62 -10.60
C HIS A 194 -3.89 5.13 -10.86
N ASP A 195 -3.84 5.94 -9.81
CA ASP A 195 -3.77 7.41 -9.93
C ASP A 195 -2.54 7.83 -10.76
N LEU A 196 -1.36 7.34 -10.39
CA LEU A 196 -0.11 7.63 -11.11
C LEU A 196 -0.16 7.17 -12.57
N LEU A 197 -0.76 6.00 -12.82
CA LEU A 197 -0.89 5.46 -14.17
C LEU A 197 -1.83 6.29 -15.04
N VAL A 198 -2.95 6.76 -14.49
CA VAL A 198 -3.89 7.64 -15.18
C VAL A 198 -3.19 8.94 -15.58
N ASP A 199 -2.49 9.57 -14.65
CA ASP A 199 -1.80 10.85 -14.88
C ASP A 199 -0.68 10.73 -15.92
N HIS A 200 0.07 9.63 -15.88
CA HIS A 200 1.30 9.49 -16.65
C HIS A 200 1.25 8.44 -17.77
N GLN A 201 0.06 7.98 -18.17
CA GLN A 201 -0.08 6.98 -19.25
C GLN A 201 0.61 7.44 -20.54
N HIS A 202 0.39 8.69 -20.93
CA HIS A 202 0.96 9.28 -22.14
C HIS A 202 2.49 9.35 -22.10
N ASP A 203 3.07 9.59 -20.93
CA ASP A 203 4.51 9.64 -20.74
C ASP A 203 5.17 8.26 -20.91
N LEU A 204 4.53 7.21 -20.40
CA LEU A 204 4.99 5.83 -20.55
C LEU A 204 4.98 5.39 -22.02
N ILE A 205 3.90 5.73 -22.74
CA ILE A 205 3.79 5.48 -24.19
C ILE A 205 4.87 6.26 -24.93
N HIS A 206 5.05 7.55 -24.62
CA HIS A 206 6.08 8.38 -25.22
C HIS A 206 7.50 7.82 -25.00
N TRP A 207 7.80 7.35 -23.79
CA TRP A 207 9.07 6.68 -23.49
C TRP A 207 9.27 5.45 -24.35
N PHE A 208 8.25 4.59 -24.43
CA PHE A 208 8.32 3.35 -25.20
C PHE A 208 8.64 3.60 -26.69
N HIS A 209 8.03 4.63 -27.29
CA HIS A 209 8.25 4.93 -28.71
C HIS A 209 9.53 5.72 -29.01
N LYS A 210 9.92 6.66 -28.15
CA LYS A 210 10.98 7.64 -28.46
C LYS A 210 12.24 7.54 -27.59
N ALA A 211 12.13 7.11 -26.33
CA ALA A 211 13.19 7.23 -25.33
C ALA A 211 13.61 5.92 -24.67
N GLN A 212 13.29 4.77 -25.29
CA GLN A 212 13.60 3.44 -24.78
C GLN A 212 15.10 3.16 -24.54
N SER A 213 15.99 3.98 -25.10
CA SER A 213 17.43 3.89 -24.82
C SER A 213 17.83 4.35 -23.41
N ARG A 214 16.94 5.04 -22.70
CA ARG A 214 17.17 5.58 -21.35
C ARG A 214 16.52 4.68 -20.31
N ASP A 215 17.18 4.52 -19.16
CA ASP A 215 16.65 3.75 -18.04
C ASP A 215 15.31 4.32 -17.56
N LEU A 216 14.30 3.46 -17.48
CA LEU A 216 12.94 3.87 -17.16
C LEU A 216 12.85 4.47 -15.76
N THR A 217 13.54 3.90 -14.77
CA THR A 217 13.56 4.41 -13.39
C THR A 217 14.00 5.87 -13.32
N THR A 218 15.11 6.21 -13.98
CA THR A 218 15.65 7.57 -13.98
C THR A 218 14.79 8.50 -14.84
N TRP A 219 14.38 8.05 -16.03
CA TRP A 219 13.62 8.89 -16.95
C TRP A 219 12.21 9.21 -16.44
N PHE A 220 11.57 8.25 -15.79
CA PHE A 220 10.18 8.35 -15.33
C PHE A 220 10.09 8.81 -13.88
N CYS A 221 10.61 8.01 -12.94
CA CYS A 221 10.43 8.31 -11.52
C CYS A 221 11.19 9.56 -11.09
N ARG A 222 12.48 9.66 -11.42
CA ARG A 222 13.30 10.80 -10.99
C ARG A 222 12.89 12.11 -11.67
N ASN A 223 12.65 12.08 -12.97
CA ASN A 223 12.51 13.32 -13.74
C ASN A 223 11.05 13.80 -13.91
N ARG A 224 10.04 12.96 -13.65
CA ARG A 224 8.64 13.32 -13.88
C ARG A 224 7.78 13.21 -12.63
N VAL A 225 7.86 12.07 -11.93
CA VAL A 225 7.02 11.81 -10.76
C VAL A 225 7.57 12.49 -9.50
N LEU A 226 8.88 12.37 -9.26
CA LEU A 226 9.52 12.76 -7.99
C LEU A 226 10.35 14.05 -8.10
N VAL A 227 9.89 15.02 -8.89
CA VAL A 227 10.64 16.27 -9.11
C VAL A 227 10.81 17.05 -7.80
N ASN A 228 9.77 17.08 -6.97
CA ASN A 228 9.72 17.84 -5.72
C ASN A 228 9.68 16.95 -4.46
N GLU A 229 9.96 15.65 -4.60
CA GLU A 229 9.82 14.67 -3.51
C GLU A 229 11.13 13.94 -3.24
N ASN A 230 11.25 13.34 -2.05
CA ASN A 230 12.43 12.58 -1.65
C ASN A 230 12.66 11.37 -2.58
N GLN A 231 13.88 11.26 -3.10
CA GLN A 231 14.26 10.25 -4.10
C GLN A 231 15.02 9.06 -3.51
N ASP A 232 15.18 9.01 -2.19
CA ASP A 232 16.00 8.02 -1.49
C ASP A 232 15.54 6.58 -1.74
N CYS A 233 14.24 6.39 -1.96
CA CYS A 233 13.70 5.06 -2.21
C CYS A 233 14.23 4.45 -3.52
N LEU A 234 14.73 5.24 -4.48
CA LEU A 234 15.24 4.74 -5.76
C LEU A 234 16.58 4.01 -5.61
N ASN A 235 17.37 4.39 -4.61
CA ASN A 235 18.73 3.89 -4.41
C ASN A 235 18.79 2.58 -3.60
N GLN A 236 17.73 2.26 -2.83
CA GLN A 236 17.66 1.03 -2.03
C GLN A 236 17.67 -0.22 -2.95
N GLU A 237 17.99 -1.42 -2.48
CA GLU A 237 17.85 -2.61 -3.34
C GLU A 237 16.47 -3.27 -3.21
N ILE A 238 15.82 -3.58 -4.34
CA ILE A 238 14.57 -4.37 -4.32
C ILE A 238 14.94 -5.86 -4.20
N PRO A 239 14.37 -6.58 -3.23
CA PRO A 239 14.58 -8.01 -3.04
C PRO A 239 13.84 -8.82 -4.13
N THR A 240 14.38 -8.85 -5.35
CA THR A 240 13.84 -9.67 -6.45
C THR A 240 14.45 -11.07 -6.45
N LYS A 241 13.64 -12.09 -6.81
CA LYS A 241 14.13 -13.48 -6.92
C LYS A 241 15.21 -13.64 -8.00
N ARG A 242 15.32 -12.71 -8.96
CA ARG A 242 16.22 -12.79 -10.12
C ARG A 242 17.70 -12.61 -9.77
N LYS A 243 18.04 -11.82 -8.74
CA LYS A 243 19.46 -11.59 -8.38
C LYS A 243 20.17 -12.81 -7.79
N LYS A 244 19.44 -13.79 -7.20
CA LYS A 244 20.08 -14.99 -6.65
C LYS A 244 20.76 -15.87 -7.71
N LYS A 245 20.31 -15.84 -8.98
CA LYS A 245 21.00 -16.56 -10.06
C LYS A 245 22.30 -15.87 -10.51
N GLN A 246 22.36 -14.54 -10.51
CA GLN A 246 23.56 -13.80 -10.91
C GLN A 246 24.64 -13.80 -9.83
N VAL A 247 24.27 -13.75 -8.55
CA VAL A 247 25.22 -13.86 -7.43
C VAL A 247 25.78 -15.28 -7.34
N ALA A 248 24.96 -16.32 -7.50
CA ALA A 248 25.44 -17.71 -7.55
C ALA A 248 26.34 -18.01 -8.76
N GLN A 249 26.14 -17.34 -9.91
CA GLN A 249 27.01 -17.47 -11.07
C GLN A 249 28.35 -16.73 -10.88
N LYS A 250 28.36 -15.57 -10.22
CA LYS A 250 29.61 -14.87 -9.85
C LYS A 250 30.45 -15.69 -8.86
N GLU A 251 29.82 -16.21 -7.81
CA GLU A 251 30.51 -17.05 -6.81
C GLU A 251 31.09 -18.36 -7.40
N ASN A 252 30.50 -18.90 -8.46
CA ASN A 252 31.03 -20.08 -9.16
C ASN A 252 32.21 -19.71 -10.08
N ASN A 253 32.12 -18.60 -10.83
CA ASN A 253 33.21 -18.15 -11.70
C ASN A 253 34.44 -17.70 -10.90
N ASP A 254 34.25 -17.11 -9.71
CA ASP A 254 35.35 -16.70 -8.82
C ASP A 254 36.06 -17.93 -8.21
N LYS A 255 35.36 -19.05 -8.01
CA LYS A 255 35.95 -20.32 -7.55
C LYS A 255 36.68 -21.09 -8.67
N GLU A 256 36.16 -21.06 -9.89
CA GLU A 256 36.81 -21.69 -11.05
C GLU A 256 38.13 -20.97 -11.39
N ASN A 257 38.13 -19.63 -11.44
CA ASN A 257 39.34 -18.83 -11.67
C ASN A 257 40.40 -19.00 -10.57
N SER A 258 40.00 -19.19 -9.30
CA SER A 258 40.96 -19.45 -8.21
C SER A 258 41.63 -20.82 -8.35
N SER A 259 40.95 -21.82 -8.92
CA SER A 259 41.47 -23.18 -9.10
C SER A 259 42.33 -23.35 -10.36
N GLU A 260 42.20 -22.46 -11.35
CA GLU A 260 43.00 -22.44 -12.57
C GLU A 260 44.35 -21.73 -12.35
N VAL A 261 44.36 -20.66 -11.55
CA VAL A 261 45.58 -19.92 -11.16
C VAL A 261 46.52 -20.75 -10.26
N GLU A 262 45.98 -21.64 -9.42
CA GLU A 262 46.80 -22.57 -8.61
C GLU A 262 47.46 -23.69 -9.44
N LYS A 263 46.87 -24.09 -10.57
CA LYS A 263 47.44 -25.13 -11.45
C LYS A 263 48.56 -24.59 -12.34
N THR A 264 48.43 -23.37 -12.87
CA THR A 264 49.47 -22.74 -13.69
C THR A 264 50.73 -22.39 -12.89
N ASN A 265 50.59 -22.11 -11.59
CA ASN A 265 51.73 -21.79 -10.73
C ASN A 265 52.54 -23.04 -10.32
N ASN A 266 51.92 -24.22 -10.29
CA ASN A 266 52.61 -25.46 -9.96
C ASN A 266 53.35 -26.08 -11.17
N GLU A 267 52.86 -25.89 -12.40
CA GLU A 267 53.57 -26.35 -13.61
C GLU A 267 54.78 -25.47 -13.98
N THR A 268 54.83 -24.22 -13.51
CA THR A 268 55.96 -23.31 -13.80
C THR A 268 57.18 -23.57 -12.89
N ILE A 269 56.99 -24.23 -11.74
CA ILE A 269 58.07 -24.49 -10.77
C ILE A 269 58.88 -25.76 -11.12
N GLU A 270 58.30 -26.75 -11.81
CA GLU A 270 59.02 -27.98 -12.22
C GLU A 270 59.96 -27.81 -13.42
N HIS A 271 59.90 -26.68 -14.16
CA HIS A 271 60.77 -26.43 -15.31
C HIS A 271 61.98 -25.51 -15.02
N GLN A 272 62.19 -25.13 -13.76
CA GLN A 272 63.31 -24.26 -13.36
C GLN A 272 64.37 -24.92 -12.47
N GLU A 273 64.23 -26.22 -12.15
CA GLU A 273 65.27 -27.03 -11.51
C GLU A 273 65.82 -28.09 -12.48
N LEU A 274 66.63 -27.64 -13.43
CA LEU A 274 67.60 -28.43 -14.20
C LEU A 274 68.90 -27.65 -14.36
#